data_AF-A0A2T4DBJ2-F1
#
_entry.id   AF-A0A2T4DBJ2-F1
#
_cell.length_a   1.000
_cell.length_b   1.000
_cell.length_c   1.000
_cell.angle_alpha   90.00
_cell.angle_beta   90.00
_cell.angle_gamma   90.00
#
_symmetry.space_group_name_H-M   'P 1'
#
loop_
_entity.id
_entity.type
_entity.pdbx_description
1 polymer ?
#
loop_
_entity_poly.entity_id
_entity_poly.type
_entity_poly.pdbx_seq_one_letter_code
_entity_poly.pdbx_strand_id
1 'polypeptide(L)'
;NEQTVKALGVENYEDMLGATVQVWGTDGQVVGIIKDFYTTSLHQEKPPIALWYEKENFTQVAVKIDNSMADNILPTIQKEWELNYPDYLFTYSYLDDTIDQFYINEARMKRTFSLFTGIALFIGAIGLLGLLSYIVQSRTKEIGVRKVLGASISEIMQLLTFDFVKLVIVAFLIAIPVSLYFMNQWLQDFTNRISISIWVFLIAFLTSVFITLLIIVYKAFRASIINPVKILKDE
;
A
#
# COMPACT_ATOMS: atom_id res chain seq x y z
N ASN A 1 30.19 4.75 -7.56
CA ASN A 1 29.35 5.60 -6.68
C ASN A 1 29.93 5.52 -5.26
N GLU A 2 29.33 6.19 -4.28
CA GLU A 2 29.80 6.14 -2.87
C GLU A 2 29.82 4.70 -2.33
N GLN A 3 28.85 3.85 -2.69
CA GLN A 3 28.86 2.41 -2.33
C GLN A 3 30.05 1.65 -2.91
N THR A 4 30.47 1.93 -4.15
CA THR A 4 31.70 1.33 -4.70
C THR A 4 32.92 1.68 -3.88
N VAL A 5 33.04 2.95 -3.46
CA VAL A 5 34.21 3.40 -2.67
C VAL A 5 34.24 2.71 -1.31
N LYS A 6 33.08 2.61 -0.65
CA LYS A 6 32.93 1.85 0.59
C LYS A 6 33.25 0.37 0.41
N ALA A 7 32.77 -0.25 -0.67
CA ALA A 7 33.04 -1.66 -0.97
C ALA A 7 34.52 -1.95 -1.24
N LEU A 8 35.28 -0.95 -1.71
CA LEU A 8 36.73 -1.03 -1.88
C LEU A 8 37.52 -0.78 -0.59
N GLY A 9 36.83 -0.50 0.53
CA GLY A 9 37.43 -0.33 1.85
C GLY A 9 38.11 1.03 2.08
N VAL A 10 37.78 2.04 1.28
CA VAL A 10 38.36 3.38 1.41
C VAL A 10 37.43 4.28 2.23
N GLU A 11 37.94 4.85 3.32
CA GLU A 11 37.16 5.68 4.25
C GLU A 11 36.95 7.11 3.72
N ASN A 12 37.94 7.67 3.01
CA ASN A 12 37.87 9.03 2.47
C ASN A 12 37.66 9.01 0.95
N TYR A 13 36.56 9.62 0.50
CA TYR A 13 36.21 9.67 -0.92
C TYR A 13 37.23 10.47 -1.75
N GLU A 14 37.88 11.48 -1.17
CA GLU A 14 38.85 12.31 -1.89
C GLU A 14 40.11 11.53 -2.31
N ASP A 15 40.51 10.54 -1.51
CA ASP A 15 41.70 9.72 -1.76
C ASP A 15 41.54 8.83 -3.01
N MET A 16 40.30 8.60 -3.44
CA MET A 16 40.00 7.84 -4.65
C MET A 16 40.09 8.67 -5.92
N LEU A 17 40.04 9.99 -5.86
CA LEU A 17 40.10 10.83 -7.06
C LEU A 17 41.49 10.76 -7.68
N GLY A 18 41.54 10.40 -8.96
CA GLY A 18 42.79 10.21 -9.70
C GLY A 18 43.47 8.86 -9.49
N ALA A 19 42.97 8.01 -8.59
CA ALA A 19 43.51 6.66 -8.38
C ALA A 19 43.20 5.74 -9.56
N THR A 20 44.11 4.78 -9.83
CA THR A 20 43.88 3.71 -10.81
C THR A 20 43.20 2.53 -10.15
N VAL A 21 42.10 2.08 -10.72
CA VAL A 21 41.31 0.96 -10.21
C VAL A 21 41.08 -0.02 -11.35
N GLN A 22 41.18 -1.31 -11.05
CA GLN A 22 40.93 -2.36 -12.03
C GLN A 22 39.48 -2.86 -11.92
N VAL A 23 38.75 -2.81 -13.03
CA VAL A 23 37.38 -3.33 -13.14
C VAL A 23 37.36 -4.36 -14.27
N TRP A 24 37.03 -5.61 -13.93
CA TRP A 24 36.98 -6.74 -14.88
C TRP A 24 38.24 -6.88 -15.77
N GLY A 25 39.41 -6.64 -15.18
CA GLY A 25 40.70 -6.74 -15.89
C GLY A 25 41.10 -5.51 -16.70
N THR A 26 40.30 -4.45 -16.68
CA THR A 26 40.61 -3.17 -17.32
C THR A 26 40.98 -2.13 -16.27
N ASP A 27 42.14 -1.50 -16.43
CA ASP A 27 42.59 -0.42 -15.56
C ASP A 27 41.94 0.89 -15.99
N GLY A 28 41.35 1.62 -15.03
CA GLY A 28 40.71 2.90 -15.26
C GLY A 28 41.06 3.90 -14.16
N GLN A 29 41.17 5.17 -14.53
CA GLN A 29 41.37 6.25 -13.56
C GLN A 29 40.02 6.77 -13.04
N VAL A 30 39.90 6.93 -11.73
CA VAL A 30 38.71 7.51 -11.11
C VAL A 30 38.72 9.02 -11.34
N VAL A 31 37.79 9.50 -12.16
CA VAL A 31 37.64 10.93 -12.48
C VAL A 31 36.62 11.64 -11.60
N GLY A 32 35.77 10.89 -10.89
CA GLY A 32 34.72 11.46 -10.06
C GLY A 32 33.93 10.40 -9.30
N ILE A 33 33.27 10.85 -8.23
CA ILE A 33 32.40 10.03 -7.39
C ILE A 33 31.02 10.66 -7.40
N ILE A 34 30.02 9.83 -7.71
CA ILE A 34 28.61 10.21 -7.73
C ILE A 34 27.88 9.62 -6.54
N LYS A 35 26.84 10.33 -6.08
CA LYS A 35 25.92 9.86 -5.04
C LYS A 35 25.27 8.55 -5.42
N ASP A 36 24.92 7.75 -4.41
CA ASP A 36 24.25 6.47 -4.64
C ASP A 36 22.84 6.66 -5.19
N PHE A 37 22.52 5.89 -6.24
CA PHE A 37 21.21 5.85 -6.89
C PHE A 37 20.76 4.40 -7.08
N TYR A 38 19.46 4.22 -7.33
CA TYR A 38 18.89 2.91 -7.65
C TYR A 38 19.04 2.62 -9.13
N THR A 39 19.52 1.42 -9.46
CA THR A 39 19.63 0.94 -10.84
C THR A 39 18.54 -0.05 -11.23
N THR A 40 17.86 -0.64 -10.24
CA THR A 40 16.81 -1.65 -10.43
C THR A 40 15.57 -1.25 -9.63
N SER A 41 15.12 -2.07 -8.67
CA SER A 41 13.97 -1.79 -7.83
C SER A 41 14.37 -1.22 -6.46
N LEU A 42 13.44 -0.55 -5.80
CA LEU A 42 13.61 -0.05 -4.43
C LEU A 42 13.74 -1.16 -3.36
N HIS A 43 13.54 -2.43 -3.72
CA HIS A 43 13.69 -3.56 -2.79
C HIS A 43 15.16 -3.83 -2.46
N GLN A 44 16.05 -3.66 -3.45
CA GLN A 44 17.47 -3.94 -3.31
C GLN A 44 18.20 -2.75 -2.70
N GLU A 45 19.30 -3.02 -1.99
CA GLU A 45 20.23 -1.97 -1.62
C GLU A 45 20.79 -1.30 -2.88
N LYS A 46 21.19 -0.03 -2.75
CA LYS A 46 21.87 0.65 -3.85
C LYS A 46 23.19 -0.08 -4.12
N PRO A 47 23.38 -0.70 -5.30
CA PRO A 47 24.54 -1.54 -5.51
C PRO A 47 25.80 -0.68 -5.71
N PRO A 48 27.00 -1.24 -5.46
CA PRO A 48 28.24 -0.63 -5.89
C PRO A 48 28.29 -0.60 -7.42
N ILE A 49 28.41 0.60 -7.99
CA ILE A 49 28.40 0.84 -9.43
C ILE A 49 29.62 1.66 -9.85
N ALA A 50 30.41 1.11 -10.76
CA ALA A 50 31.38 1.86 -11.55
C ALA A 50 30.76 2.23 -12.90
N LEU A 51 30.98 3.47 -13.34
CA LEU A 51 30.61 3.93 -14.68
C LEU A 51 31.89 4.29 -15.42
N TRP A 52 32.05 3.80 -16.64
CA TRP A 52 33.17 4.14 -17.50
C TRP A 52 32.68 4.42 -18.91
N TYR A 53 33.51 5.12 -19.67
CA TYR A 53 33.25 5.46 -21.05
C TYR A 53 34.03 4.52 -21.96
N GLU A 54 33.33 3.75 -22.79
CA GLU A 54 33.92 2.85 -23.77
C GLU A 54 33.28 3.13 -25.13
N LYS A 55 34.03 3.83 -26.00
CA LYS A 55 33.50 4.35 -27.28
C LYS A 55 32.88 3.28 -28.17
N GLU A 56 33.41 2.06 -28.13
CA GLU A 56 32.99 0.97 -29.01
C GLU A 56 31.81 0.16 -28.46
N ASN A 57 31.37 0.43 -27.22
CA ASN A 57 30.41 -0.41 -26.50
C ASN A 57 29.04 0.28 -26.28
N PHE A 58 28.76 1.37 -27.00
CA PHE A 58 27.46 2.03 -26.94
C PHE A 58 26.42 1.27 -27.76
N THR A 59 25.47 0.65 -27.08
CA THR A 59 24.36 -0.11 -27.70
C THR A 59 23.02 0.61 -27.63
N GLN A 60 22.91 1.65 -26.81
CA GLN A 60 21.66 2.37 -26.54
C GLN A 60 21.92 3.87 -26.36
N VAL A 61 20.91 4.67 -26.66
CA VAL A 61 20.93 6.12 -26.45
C VAL A 61 19.77 6.50 -25.52
N ALA A 62 20.09 7.15 -24.41
CA ALA A 62 19.09 7.72 -23.51
C ALA A 62 18.84 9.18 -23.90
N VAL A 63 17.62 9.51 -24.30
CA VAL A 63 17.21 10.88 -24.65
C VAL A 63 16.23 11.38 -23.62
N LYS A 64 16.56 12.50 -22.96
CA LYS A 64 15.64 13.18 -22.05
C LYS A 64 14.79 14.17 -22.83
N ILE A 65 13.48 13.95 -22.84
CA ILE A 65 12.49 14.80 -23.50
C ILE A 65 11.56 15.43 -22.47
N ASP A 66 11.01 16.59 -22.80
CA ASP A 66 9.88 17.15 -22.07
C ASP A 66 8.60 16.44 -22.53
N ASN A 67 7.77 15.98 -21.59
CA ASN A 67 6.54 15.25 -21.91
C ASN A 67 5.58 16.07 -22.78
N SER A 68 5.60 17.40 -22.70
CA SER A 68 4.78 18.27 -23.55
C SER A 68 5.14 18.22 -25.04
N MET A 69 6.33 17.70 -25.38
CA MET A 69 6.85 17.64 -26.74
C MET A 69 7.03 16.21 -27.28
N ALA A 70 6.68 15.19 -26.50
CA ALA A 70 6.97 13.79 -26.81
C ALA A 70 6.41 13.34 -28.17
N ASP A 71 5.14 13.68 -28.44
CA ASP A 71 4.44 13.30 -29.69
C ASP A 71 5.11 13.90 -30.95
N ASN A 72 5.76 15.06 -30.82
CA ASN A 72 6.39 15.77 -31.93
C ASN A 72 7.87 15.39 -32.12
N ILE A 73 8.56 15.04 -31.03
CA ILE A 73 10.01 14.76 -31.05
C ILE A 73 10.30 13.32 -31.48
N LEU A 74 9.48 12.35 -31.08
CA LEU A 74 9.72 10.94 -31.41
C LEU A 74 9.83 10.66 -32.92
N PRO A 75 8.95 11.18 -33.81
CA PRO A 75 9.10 11.00 -35.25
C PRO A 75 10.40 11.62 -35.78
N THR A 76 10.86 12.71 -35.17
CA THR A 76 12.11 13.37 -35.54
C THR A 76 13.31 12.51 -35.15
N ILE A 77 13.32 11.96 -33.94
CA ILE A 77 14.39 11.05 -33.47
C ILE A 77 14.43 9.79 -34.35
N GLN A 78 13.26 9.19 -34.64
CA GLN A 78 13.16 8.01 -35.48
C GLN A 78 13.78 8.27 -36.86
N LYS A 79 13.40 9.39 -37.50
CA LYS A 79 13.92 9.77 -38.81
C LYS A 79 15.44 9.95 -38.81
N GLU A 80 15.99 10.65 -37.81
CA GLU A 80 17.43 10.84 -37.69
C GLU A 80 18.16 9.52 -37.39
N TRP A 81 17.56 8.62 -36.63
CA TRP A 81 18.12 7.30 -36.37
C TRP A 81 18.21 6.46 -37.64
N GLU A 82 17.11 6.35 -38.39
CA GLU A 82 17.05 5.58 -39.63
C GLU A 82 18.01 6.13 -40.72
N LEU A 83 18.26 7.44 -40.72
CA LEU A 83 19.21 8.07 -41.64
C LEU A 83 20.68 7.75 -41.30
N ASN A 84 21.04 7.80 -40.01
CA ASN A 84 22.42 7.63 -39.56
C ASN A 84 22.79 6.15 -39.28
N TYR A 85 21.80 5.31 -39.01
CA TYR A 85 21.97 3.91 -38.61
C TYR A 85 21.00 2.98 -39.37
N PRO A 86 21.08 2.91 -40.71
CA PRO A 86 20.11 2.18 -41.54
C PRO A 86 20.08 0.66 -41.28
N ASP A 87 21.19 0.10 -40.80
CA ASP A 87 21.31 -1.33 -40.48
C ASP A 87 20.70 -1.70 -39.11
N TYR A 88 20.28 -0.71 -38.31
CA TYR A 88 19.74 -0.91 -36.96
C TYR A 88 18.26 -0.52 -36.88
N LEU A 89 17.42 -1.47 -36.47
CA LEU A 89 16.00 -1.21 -36.25
C LEU A 89 15.80 -0.19 -35.12
N PHE A 90 15.06 0.88 -35.42
CA PHE A 90 14.65 1.84 -34.39
C PHE A 90 13.69 1.17 -33.40
N THR A 91 14.16 1.00 -32.16
CA THR A 91 13.37 0.49 -31.05
C THR A 91 13.55 1.42 -29.86
N TYR A 92 12.47 1.69 -29.13
CA TYR A 92 12.50 2.56 -27.97
C TYR A 92 11.59 2.02 -26.88
N SER A 93 11.91 2.38 -25.63
CA SER A 93 11.05 2.16 -24.48
C SER A 93 11.08 3.41 -23.60
N TYR A 94 9.96 3.72 -22.96
CA TYR A 94 9.96 4.74 -21.94
C TYR A 94 10.63 4.21 -20.67
N LEU A 95 11.39 5.07 -20.02
CA LEU A 95 11.97 4.74 -18.71
C LEU A 95 10.87 4.49 -17.68
N ASP A 96 9.75 5.23 -17.77
CA ASP A 96 8.59 5.08 -16.88
C ASP A 96 7.99 3.67 -16.98
N ASP A 97 7.81 3.14 -18.20
CA ASP A 97 7.31 1.76 -18.40
C ASP A 97 8.26 0.72 -17.79
N THR A 98 9.57 0.97 -17.88
CA THR A 98 10.60 0.11 -17.30
C THR A 98 10.56 0.16 -15.77
N ILE A 99 10.33 1.33 -15.20
CA ILE A 99 10.15 1.52 -13.76
C ILE A 99 8.87 0.80 -13.30
N ASP A 100 7.77 0.94 -14.02
CA ASP A 100 6.48 0.30 -13.70
C ASP A 100 6.57 -1.24 -13.71
N GLN A 101 7.38 -1.81 -14.61
CA GLN A 101 7.67 -3.24 -14.63
C GLN A 101 8.29 -3.74 -13.32
N PHE A 102 9.12 -2.93 -12.65
CA PHE A 102 9.68 -3.29 -11.34
C PHE A 102 8.62 -3.37 -10.23
N TYR A 103 7.44 -2.75 -10.40
CA TYR A 103 6.39 -2.65 -9.36
C TYR A 103 5.07 -3.37 -9.71
N ILE A 104 5.05 -4.15 -10.80
CA ILE A 104 3.82 -4.78 -11.30
C ILE A 104 3.27 -5.83 -10.32
N ASN A 105 4.15 -6.52 -9.60
CA ASN A 105 3.77 -7.56 -8.64
C ASN A 105 3.11 -6.94 -7.39
N GLU A 106 3.64 -5.83 -6.94
CA GLU A 106 3.17 -5.02 -5.82
C GLU A 106 1.80 -4.42 -6.15
N ALA A 107 1.63 -3.91 -7.38
CA ALA A 107 0.35 -3.43 -7.88
C ALA A 107 -0.71 -4.54 -7.91
N ARG A 108 -0.36 -5.74 -8.40
CA ARG A 108 -1.25 -6.91 -8.39
C ARG A 108 -1.60 -7.35 -6.97
N MET A 109 -0.61 -7.41 -6.09
CA MET A 109 -0.80 -7.82 -4.70
C MET A 109 -1.71 -6.82 -3.95
N LYS A 110 -1.49 -5.51 -4.12
CA LYS A 110 -2.37 -4.45 -3.60
C LYS A 110 -3.81 -4.65 -4.07
N ARG A 111 -4.01 -4.93 -5.35
CA ARG A 111 -5.35 -5.17 -5.92
C ARG A 111 -6.03 -6.39 -5.29
N THR A 112 -5.31 -7.51 -5.18
CA THR A 112 -5.82 -8.74 -4.57
C THR A 112 -6.17 -8.55 -3.09
N PHE A 113 -5.28 -7.92 -2.32
CA PHE A 113 -5.56 -7.62 -0.90
C PHE A 113 -6.71 -6.65 -0.73
N SER A 114 -6.83 -5.63 -1.60
CA SER A 114 -7.97 -4.71 -1.56
C SER A 114 -9.29 -5.43 -1.80
N LEU A 115 -9.33 -6.38 -2.75
CA LEU A 115 -10.52 -7.19 -3.03
C LEU A 115 -10.87 -8.08 -1.84
N PHE A 116 -9.90 -8.83 -1.28
CA PHE A 116 -10.14 -9.68 -0.12
C PHE A 116 -10.54 -8.88 1.12
N THR A 117 -9.95 -7.71 1.33
CA THR A 117 -10.35 -6.81 2.41
C THR A 117 -11.80 -6.36 2.24
N GLY A 118 -12.20 -5.99 1.02
CA GLY A 118 -13.60 -5.63 0.72
C GLY A 118 -14.57 -6.78 0.98
N ILE A 119 -14.23 -7.99 0.55
CA ILE A 119 -15.04 -9.20 0.79
C ILE A 119 -15.12 -9.51 2.29
N ALA A 120 -14.00 -9.46 3.01
CA ALA A 120 -13.95 -9.72 4.44
C ALA A 120 -14.78 -8.71 5.23
N LEU A 121 -14.73 -7.41 4.87
CA LEU A 121 -15.58 -6.38 5.45
C LEU A 121 -17.06 -6.63 5.18
N PHE A 122 -17.41 -7.04 3.95
CA PHE A 122 -18.79 -7.35 3.58
C PHE A 122 -19.35 -8.54 4.37
N ILE A 123 -18.59 -9.64 4.45
CA ILE A 123 -18.97 -10.83 5.23
C ILE A 123 -19.04 -10.49 6.72
N GLY A 124 -18.07 -9.72 7.23
CA GLY A 124 -18.07 -9.23 8.61
C GLY A 124 -19.30 -8.39 8.95
N ALA A 125 -19.72 -7.51 8.02
CA ALA A 125 -20.94 -6.73 8.16
C ALA A 125 -22.19 -7.61 8.20
N ILE A 126 -22.29 -8.64 7.37
CA ILE A 126 -23.38 -9.63 7.41
C ILE A 126 -23.37 -10.38 8.75
N GLY A 127 -22.21 -10.78 9.25
CA GLY A 127 -22.07 -11.45 10.55
C GLY A 127 -22.54 -10.56 11.71
N LEU A 128 -22.11 -9.30 11.73
CA LEU A 128 -22.56 -8.29 12.69
C LEU A 128 -24.08 -8.08 12.63
N LEU A 129 -24.65 -7.97 11.43
CA LEU A 129 -26.09 -7.87 11.22
C LEU A 129 -26.86 -9.09 11.77
N GLY A 130 -26.33 -10.30 11.57
CA GLY A 130 -26.89 -11.53 12.11
C GLY A 130 -26.85 -11.57 13.63
N LEU A 131 -25.70 -11.23 14.22
CA LEU A 131 -25.52 -11.17 15.68
C LEU A 131 -26.46 -10.15 16.32
N LEU A 132 -26.56 -8.94 15.73
CA LEU A 132 -27.48 -7.90 16.17
C LEU A 132 -28.93 -8.38 16.15
N SER A 133 -29.34 -9.02 15.06
CA SER A 133 -30.71 -9.50 14.89
C SER A 133 -31.06 -10.56 15.95
N TYR A 134 -30.14 -11.49 16.23
CA TYR A 134 -30.30 -12.50 17.27
C TYR A 134 -30.42 -11.88 18.68
N ILE A 135 -29.57 -10.90 19.00
CA ILE A 135 -29.58 -10.24 20.33
C ILE A 135 -30.86 -9.43 20.54
N VAL A 136 -31.29 -8.69 19.51
CA VAL A 136 -32.57 -7.95 19.58
C VAL A 136 -33.71 -8.92 19.83
N GLN A 137 -33.73 -10.06 19.13
CA GLN A 137 -34.77 -11.08 19.29
C GLN A 137 -34.76 -11.70 20.69
N SER A 138 -33.58 -12.05 21.22
CA SER A 138 -33.45 -12.65 22.57
C SER A 138 -33.79 -11.67 23.70
N ARG A 139 -33.58 -10.36 23.49
CA ARG A 139 -33.93 -9.31 24.45
C ARG A 139 -35.29 -8.64 24.20
N THR A 140 -36.10 -9.13 23.26
CA THR A 140 -37.40 -8.54 22.90
C THR A 140 -38.34 -8.42 24.11
N LYS A 141 -38.39 -9.42 25.00
CA LYS A 141 -39.25 -9.41 26.19
C LYS A 141 -38.83 -8.32 27.19
N GLU A 142 -37.53 -8.16 27.45
CA GLU A 142 -36.99 -7.12 28.33
C GLU A 142 -37.22 -5.71 27.74
N ILE A 143 -36.99 -5.57 26.44
CA ILE A 143 -37.22 -4.33 25.68
C ILE A 143 -38.70 -3.94 25.71
N GLY A 144 -39.60 -4.90 25.54
CA GLY A 144 -41.05 -4.69 25.60
C GLY A 144 -41.52 -4.20 26.97
N VAL A 145 -41.07 -4.84 28.05
CA VAL A 145 -41.41 -4.44 29.42
C VAL A 145 -40.87 -3.04 29.73
N ARG A 146 -39.59 -2.75 29.40
CA ARG A 146 -39.00 -1.42 29.62
C ARG A 146 -39.72 -0.32 28.84
N LYS A 147 -40.12 -0.59 27.59
CA LYS A 147 -40.84 0.38 26.75
C LYS A 147 -42.23 0.70 27.31
N VAL A 148 -42.93 -0.28 27.89
CA VAL A 148 -44.22 -0.07 28.58
C VAL A 148 -44.04 0.69 29.90
N LEU A 149 -42.91 0.50 30.59
CA LEU A 149 -42.53 1.26 31.78
C LEU A 149 -42.00 2.68 31.49
N GLY A 150 -42.04 3.13 30.23
CA GLY A 150 -41.67 4.49 29.83
C GLY A 150 -40.20 4.69 29.48
N ALA A 151 -39.40 3.62 29.35
CA ALA A 151 -38.01 3.74 28.91
C ALA A 151 -37.94 4.31 27.48
N SER A 152 -37.00 5.23 27.27
CA SER A 152 -36.82 5.87 25.97
C SER A 152 -36.20 4.91 24.95
N ILE A 153 -36.51 5.10 23.67
CA ILE A 153 -35.89 4.34 22.57
C ILE A 153 -34.35 4.55 22.59
N SER A 154 -33.90 5.72 23.04
CA SER A 154 -32.48 6.07 23.15
C SER A 154 -31.71 5.20 24.16
N GLU A 155 -32.30 4.89 25.32
CA GLU A 155 -31.65 4.05 26.34
C GLU A 155 -31.45 2.61 25.85
N ILE A 156 -32.43 2.10 25.09
CA ILE A 156 -32.36 0.76 24.49
C ILE A 156 -31.28 0.72 23.38
N MET A 157 -31.20 1.79 22.58
CA MET A 157 -30.15 1.93 21.56
C MET A 157 -28.75 2.07 22.16
N GLN A 158 -28.59 2.81 23.26
CA GLN A 158 -27.30 2.96 23.94
C GLN A 158 -26.79 1.64 24.50
N LEU A 159 -27.67 0.85 25.13
CA LEU A 159 -27.32 -0.47 25.66
C LEU A 159 -26.77 -1.39 24.55
N LEU A 160 -27.49 -1.46 23.43
CA LEU A 160 -27.09 -2.27 22.27
C LEU A 160 -25.79 -1.77 21.63
N THR A 161 -25.63 -0.45 21.52
CA THR A 161 -24.43 0.15 20.89
C THR A 161 -23.18 -0.09 21.73
N PHE A 162 -23.28 0.08 23.05
CA PHE A 162 -22.13 -0.04 23.95
C PHE A 162 -21.58 -1.48 24.01
N ASP A 163 -22.46 -2.48 24.04
CA ASP A 163 -22.07 -3.88 24.02
C ASP A 163 -21.29 -4.24 22.73
N PHE A 164 -21.69 -3.67 21.58
CA PHE A 164 -21.00 -3.89 20.30
C PHE A 164 -19.68 -3.14 20.19
N VAL A 165 -19.64 -1.87 20.60
CA VAL A 165 -18.40 -1.09 20.56
C VAL A 165 -17.31 -1.75 21.42
N LYS A 166 -17.67 -2.33 22.57
CA LYS A 166 -16.73 -3.14 23.36
C LYS A 166 -16.14 -4.32 22.57
N LEU A 167 -16.97 -5.08 21.85
CA LEU A 167 -16.50 -6.19 21.03
C LEU A 167 -15.55 -5.70 19.92
N VAL A 168 -15.85 -4.56 19.29
CA VAL A 168 -14.97 -3.94 18.29
C VAL A 168 -13.63 -3.54 18.90
N ILE A 169 -13.62 -2.94 20.09
CA ILE A 169 -12.38 -2.58 20.80
C ILE A 169 -11.53 -3.81 21.10
N VAL A 170 -12.14 -4.89 21.62
CA VAL A 170 -11.41 -6.14 21.90
C VAL A 170 -10.83 -6.74 20.63
N ALA A 171 -11.62 -6.78 19.55
CA ALA A 171 -11.14 -7.25 18.24
C ALA A 171 -9.96 -6.40 17.75
N PHE A 172 -10.01 -5.07 17.94
CA PHE A 172 -8.95 -4.16 17.51
C PHE A 172 -7.65 -4.34 18.31
N LEU A 173 -7.75 -4.55 19.63
CA LEU A 173 -6.60 -4.84 20.49
C LEU A 173 -5.86 -6.12 20.05
N ILE A 174 -6.57 -7.09 19.49
CA ILE A 174 -5.97 -8.31 18.93
C ILE A 174 -5.47 -8.07 17.50
N ALA A 175 -6.20 -7.30 16.70
CA ALA A 175 -5.84 -7.03 15.29
C ALA A 175 -4.55 -6.23 15.14
N ILE A 176 -4.27 -5.25 16.01
CA ILE A 176 -3.05 -4.44 15.97
C ILE A 176 -1.77 -5.30 16.06
N PRO A 177 -1.54 -6.12 17.11
CA PRO A 177 -0.30 -6.89 17.21
C PRO A 177 -0.17 -7.93 16.09
N VAL A 178 -1.27 -8.55 15.69
CA VAL A 178 -1.27 -9.52 14.58
C VAL A 178 -0.88 -8.83 13.27
N SER A 179 -1.50 -7.71 12.93
CA SER A 179 -1.18 -6.97 11.71
C SER A 179 0.25 -6.41 11.72
N LEU A 180 0.72 -5.89 12.86
CA LEU A 180 2.11 -5.46 13.01
C LEU A 180 3.10 -6.60 12.81
N TYR A 181 2.83 -7.79 13.35
CA TYR A 181 3.69 -8.96 13.17
C TYR A 181 3.85 -9.33 11.70
N PHE A 182 2.73 -9.49 10.97
CA PHE A 182 2.76 -9.83 9.55
C PHE A 182 3.35 -8.72 8.68
N MET A 183 3.03 -7.45 8.97
CA MET A 183 3.58 -6.32 8.23
C MET A 183 5.08 -6.15 8.46
N ASN A 184 5.57 -6.38 9.68
CA ASN A 184 7.00 -6.33 9.96
C ASN A 184 7.76 -7.46 9.27
N GLN A 185 7.21 -8.67 9.22
CA GLN A 185 7.74 -9.78 8.42
C GLN A 185 7.83 -9.39 6.94
N TRP A 186 6.74 -8.87 6.37
CA TRP A 186 6.71 -8.46 4.97
C TRP A 186 7.66 -7.30 4.64
N LEU A 187 7.79 -6.32 5.54
CA LEU A 187 8.70 -5.17 5.37
C LEU A 187 10.18 -5.53 5.54
N GLN A 188 10.53 -6.74 6.02
CA GLN A 188 11.92 -7.19 6.10
C GLN A 188 12.53 -7.45 4.72
N ASP A 189 11.70 -7.77 3.72
CA ASP A 189 12.15 -7.97 2.34
C ASP A 189 12.53 -6.65 1.64
N PHE A 190 12.31 -5.51 2.29
CA PHE A 190 12.61 -4.18 1.78
C PHE A 190 13.81 -3.59 2.50
N THR A 191 14.87 -3.31 1.75
CA THR A 191 16.06 -2.61 2.28
C THR A 191 15.68 -1.24 2.85
N ASN A 192 14.90 -0.46 2.10
CA ASN A 192 14.36 0.83 2.54
C ASN A 192 12.90 0.67 2.93
N ARG A 193 12.67 0.20 4.15
CA ARG A 193 11.33 0.04 4.73
C ARG A 193 10.78 1.34 5.30
N ILE A 194 9.49 1.55 5.11
CA ILE A 194 8.75 2.61 5.83
C ILE A 194 8.50 2.21 7.28
N SER A 195 8.53 3.16 8.20
CA SER A 195 8.04 2.93 9.57
C SER A 195 6.51 2.95 9.57
N ILE A 196 5.88 1.86 10.02
CA ILE A 196 4.43 1.78 10.15
C ILE A 196 3.97 2.84 11.16
N SER A 197 3.27 3.86 10.68
CA SER A 197 2.78 4.96 11.51
C SER A 197 1.53 4.55 12.27
N ILE A 198 1.48 4.86 13.57
CA ILE A 198 0.35 4.50 14.44
C ILE A 198 -1.00 5.06 13.96
N TRP A 199 -0.97 6.20 13.25
CA TRP A 199 -2.15 6.84 12.67
C TRP A 199 -2.93 5.96 11.69
N VAL A 200 -2.27 5.01 11.01
CA VAL A 200 -2.94 4.07 10.11
C VAL A 200 -3.91 3.19 10.89
N PHE A 201 -3.51 2.72 12.06
CA PHE A 201 -4.39 1.96 12.95
C PHE A 201 -5.52 2.82 13.51
N LEU A 202 -5.25 4.09 13.84
CA LEU A 202 -6.31 4.98 14.31
C LEU A 202 -7.39 5.20 13.23
N ILE A 203 -6.98 5.41 11.97
CA ILE A 203 -7.90 5.56 10.85
C ILE A 203 -8.70 4.26 10.65
N ALA A 204 -8.04 3.10 10.68
CA ALA A 204 -8.72 1.80 10.55
C ALA A 204 -9.72 1.53 11.70
N PHE A 205 -9.38 1.94 12.92
CA PHE A 205 -10.27 1.85 14.08
C PHE A 205 -11.51 2.74 13.89
N LEU A 206 -11.30 4.00 13.53
CA LEU A 206 -12.38 4.96 13.35
C LEU A 206 -13.31 4.56 12.21
N THR A 207 -12.78 4.07 11.09
CA THR A 207 -13.61 3.58 9.98
C THR A 207 -14.39 2.33 10.36
N SER A 208 -13.78 1.39 11.09
CA SER A 208 -14.47 0.19 11.58
C SER A 208 -15.62 0.56 12.53
N VAL A 209 -15.37 1.40 13.53
CA VAL A 209 -16.40 1.89 14.47
C VAL A 209 -17.51 2.63 13.72
N PHE A 210 -17.15 3.49 12.76
CA PHE A 210 -18.11 4.22 11.95
C PHE A 210 -19.04 3.29 11.16
N ILE A 211 -18.48 2.27 10.50
CA ILE A 211 -19.27 1.26 9.77
C ILE A 211 -20.19 0.50 10.73
N THR A 212 -19.67 0.06 11.88
CA THR A 212 -20.47 -0.64 12.89
C THR A 212 -21.62 0.22 13.40
N LEU A 213 -21.37 1.50 13.69
CA LEU A 213 -22.41 2.43 14.14
C LEU A 213 -23.49 2.62 13.08
N LEU A 214 -23.12 2.80 11.80
CA LEU A 214 -24.09 2.91 10.70
C LEU A 214 -25.02 1.68 10.64
N ILE A 215 -24.45 0.48 10.78
CA ILE A 215 -25.19 -0.78 10.77
C ILE A 215 -26.17 -0.85 11.96
N ILE A 216 -25.70 -0.51 13.17
CA ILE A 216 -26.49 -0.55 14.40
C ILE A 216 -27.65 0.44 14.32
N VAL A 217 -27.37 1.69 13.95
CA VAL A 217 -28.37 2.75 13.83
C VAL A 217 -29.46 2.36 12.84
N TYR A 218 -29.07 1.84 11.66
CA TYR A 218 -30.03 1.37 10.66
C TYR A 218 -30.96 0.26 11.19
N LYS A 219 -30.40 -0.74 11.89
CA LYS A 219 -31.19 -1.86 12.43
C LYS A 219 -32.06 -1.47 13.60
N ALA A 220 -31.52 -0.70 14.54
CA ALA A 220 -32.26 -0.24 15.70
C ALA A 220 -33.43 0.68 15.31
N PHE A 221 -33.21 1.58 14.34
CA PHE A 221 -34.28 2.40 13.79
C PHE A 221 -35.39 1.54 13.16
N ARG A 222 -35.02 0.59 12.29
CA ARG A 222 -35.96 -0.39 11.71
C ARG A 222 -36.73 -1.18 12.77
N ALA A 223 -36.08 -1.64 13.83
CA ALA A 223 -36.70 -2.40 14.91
C ALA A 223 -37.66 -1.55 15.75
N SER A 224 -37.34 -0.26 15.95
CA SER A 224 -38.18 0.67 16.74
C SER A 224 -39.52 1.01 16.08
N ILE A 225 -39.60 0.94 14.75
CA ILE A 225 -40.79 1.19 13.93
C ILE A 225 -41.75 -0.02 13.94
N ILE A 226 -41.29 -1.20 14.35
CA ILE A 226 -42.14 -2.40 14.43
C ILE A 226 -43.18 -2.19 15.53
N ASN A 227 -44.45 -2.29 15.14
CA ASN A 227 -45.58 -1.98 15.99
C ASN A 227 -45.69 -3.01 17.13
N PRO A 228 -45.51 -2.61 18.41
CA PRO A 228 -45.43 -3.56 19.54
C PRO A 228 -46.70 -4.37 19.74
N VAL A 229 -47.85 -3.86 19.27
CA VAL A 229 -49.14 -4.56 19.31
C VAL A 229 -49.14 -5.83 18.44
N LYS A 230 -48.31 -5.91 17.39
CA LYS A 230 -48.15 -7.12 16.58
C LYS A 230 -47.28 -8.17 17.27
N ILE A 231 -46.27 -7.73 18.03
CA ILE A 231 -45.32 -8.62 18.72
C ILE A 231 -45.97 -9.35 19.90
N LEU A 232 -46.96 -8.73 20.54
CA LEU A 232 -47.73 -9.33 21.65
C LEU A 232 -48.95 -10.14 21.21
N LYS A 233 -49.30 -10.09 19.91
CA LYS A 233 -50.51 -10.74 19.35
C LYS A 233 -50.17 -11.95 18.47
N ASP A 234 -48.89 -12.20 18.21
CA ASP A 234 -48.42 -13.41 17.50
C ASP A 234 -48.14 -14.58 18.48
N GLU A 235 -48.67 -14.52 19.72
CA GLU A 235 -49.03 -15.70 20.52
C GLU A 235 -50.55 -15.95 20.42
#